data_AF-A0A4R5GA41-F1
#
_entry.id   AF-A0A4R5GA41-F1
#
_cell.length_a   1.000
_cell.length_b   1.000
_cell.length_c   1.000
_cell.angle_alpha   90.00
_cell.angle_beta   90.00
_cell.angle_gamma   90.00
#
_symmetry.space_group_name_H-M   'P 1'
#
loop_
_entity.id
_entity.type
_entity.pdbx_description
1 polymer ?
#
loop_
_entity_poly.entity_id
_entity_poly.type
_entity_poly.pdbx_seq_one_letter_code
_entity_poly.pdbx_strand_id
1 'polypeptide(L)' 'MRTFSTPVLLTASLAALLWLGIGLLQRTRAGADLASALVAELPLTLLVLVLVGVLATLRRSR' A
#
# COMPACT_ATOMS: atom_id res chain seq x y z
N MET A 1 9.49 21.69 -6.37
CA MET A 1 8.98 20.33 -6.10
C MET A 1 8.37 19.81 -7.41
N ARG A 2 8.95 18.80 -8.07
CA ARG A 2 8.35 18.24 -9.31
C ARG A 2 7.19 17.33 -8.90
N THR A 3 5.99 17.68 -9.36
CA THR A 3 4.74 16.95 -9.19
C THR A 3 4.84 15.60 -9.89
N PHE A 4 4.49 14.52 -9.18
CA PHE A 4 4.30 13.21 -9.81
C PHE A 4 3.15 13.32 -10.82
N SER A 5 3.30 12.67 -11.98
CA SER A 5 2.24 12.69 -13.00
C SER A 5 0.99 12.03 -12.43
N THR A 6 -0.17 12.67 -12.57
CA THR A 6 -1.48 12.19 -12.07
C THR A 6 -1.74 10.70 -12.35
N PRO A 7 -1.47 10.15 -13.55
CA PRO A 7 -1.68 8.73 -13.80
C PRO A 7 -0.81 7.83 -12.92
N VAL A 8 0.45 8.22 -12.66
CA VAL A 8 1.38 7.43 -11.82
C VAL A 8 0.88 7.38 -10.37
N LEU A 9 0.41 8.50 -9.83
CA LEU A 9 -0.19 8.57 -8.50
C LEU A 9 -1.45 7.69 -8.41
N LEU A 10 -2.29 7.72 -9.45
CA LEU A 10 -3.50 6.89 -9.54
C LEU A 10 -3.17 5.39 -9.54
N THR A 11 -2.23 4.96 -10.38
CA THR A 11 -1.84 3.54 -10.44
C THR A 11 -1.23 3.06 -9.13
N ALA A 12 -0.36 3.88 -8.50
CA ALA A 12 0.23 3.55 -7.20
C ALA A 12 -0.84 3.45 -6.10
N SER A 13 -1.82 4.35 -6.11
CA SER A 13 -2.92 4.35 -5.14
C SER A 13 -3.82 3.12 -5.31
N LEU A 14 -4.17 2.76 -6.55
CA LEU A 14 -4.96 1.57 -6.85
C LEU A 14 -4.22 0.28 -6.46
N ALA A 15 -2.92 0.19 -6.75
CA ALA A 15 -2.12 -0.95 -6.35
C ALA A 15 -2.06 -1.11 -4.82
N ALA A 16 -1.92 0.00 -4.08
CA ALA A 16 -1.93 -0.01 -2.62
C ALA A 16 -3.30 -0.44 -2.05
N LEU A 17 -4.40 0.06 -2.62
CA LEU A 17 -5.75 -0.32 -2.21
C LEU A 17 -6.05 -1.79 -2.50
N LEU A 18 -5.63 -2.30 -3.66
CA LEU A 18 -5.76 -3.71 -4.01
C LEU A 18 -4.98 -4.60 -3.04
N TRP A 19 -3.75 -4.22 -2.70
CA TRP A 19 -2.94 -4.96 -1.74
C TRP A 19 -3.60 -5.02 -0.35
N LEU A 20 -4.12 -3.88 0.13
CA LEU A 20 -4.84 -3.80 1.41
C LEU A 20 -6.09 -4.69 1.39
N GLY A 21 -6.90 -4.61 0.32
CA GLY A 21 -8.10 -5.43 0.16
C GLY A 21 -7.81 -6.93 0.17
N ILE A 22 -6.73 -7.36 -0.49
CA ILE A 22 -6.32 -8.77 -0.53
C ILE A 22 -5.88 -9.25 0.86
N GLY A 23 -5.02 -8.49 1.56
CA GLY A 23 -4.57 -8.85 2.92
C GLY A 23 -5.73 -8.94 3.91
N LEU A 24 -6.68 -8.02 3.82
CA LEU A 24 -7.89 -8.02 4.65
C LEU A 24 -8.77 -9.25 4.36
N LEU A 25 -8.99 -9.58 3.08
CA LEU A 25 -9.77 -10.76 2.68
C LEU A 25 -9.10 -12.07 3.12
N GLN A 26 -7.78 -12.16 3.08
CA GLN A 26 -7.06 -13.35 3.55
C GLN A 26 -7.23 -13.55 5.06
N ARG A 27 -7.07 -12.50 5.87
CA ARG A 27 -7.20 -12.62 7.34
C ARG A 27 -8.64 -12.81 7.80
N THR A 28 -9.60 -12.12 7.18
CA THR A 28 -11.04 -12.31 7.48
C THR A 28 -11.51 -13.72 7.13
N ARG A 29 -11.03 -14.30 6.01
CA ARG A 29 -11.26 -15.72 5.70
C ARG A 29 -10.58 -16.68 6.67
N ALA A 30 -9.47 -16.29 7.28
CA ALA A 30 -8.81 -17.04 8.34
C ALA A 30 -9.54 -16.94 9.70
N GLY A 31 -10.70 -16.28 9.77
CA GLY A 31 -11.51 -16.14 10.97
C GLY A 31 -11.11 -14.96 11.86
N ALA A 32 -10.22 -14.08 11.40
CA ALA A 32 -9.86 -12.86 12.14
C ALA A 32 -11.01 -11.83 12.06
N ASP A 33 -11.32 -11.21 13.19
CA ASP A 33 -12.26 -10.09 13.25
C ASP A 33 -11.76 -8.92 12.39
N LEU A 34 -12.67 -8.19 11.75
CA LEU A 34 -12.35 -7.16 10.76
C LEU A 34 -11.47 -6.04 11.34
N ALA A 35 -11.71 -5.64 12.59
CA ALA A 35 -10.89 -4.63 13.25
C ALA A 35 -9.49 -5.16 13.55
N SER A 36 -9.39 -6.42 14.00
CA SER A 36 -8.10 -7.08 14.23
C SER A 36 -7.29 -7.28 12.94
N ALA A 37 -7.96 -7.61 11.83
CA ALA A 37 -7.35 -7.75 10.52
C ALA A 37 -6.81 -6.41 10.00
N LEU A 38 -7.57 -5.33 10.17
CA LEU A 38 -7.15 -3.96 9.83
C LEU A 38 -5.90 -3.53 10.61
N VAL A 39 -5.91 -3.69 11.94
CA VAL A 39 -4.77 -3.34 12.80
C VAL A 39 -3.51 -4.12 12.41
N ALA A 40 -3.69 -5.34 11.93
CA ALA A 40 -2.57 -6.20 11.57
C ALA A 40 -2.09 -6.04 10.12
N GLU A 41 -2.93 -5.51 9.22
CA GLU A 41 -2.57 -5.14 7.84
C GLU A 41 -2.02 -3.71 7.71
N LEU A 42 -2.46 -2.79 8.57
CA LEU A 42 -1.99 -1.39 8.63
C LEU A 42 -0.46 -1.23 8.65
N PRO A 43 0.30 -2.00 9.47
CA PRO A 43 1.76 -1.92 9.50
C PRO A 43 2.40 -2.34 8.17
N LEU A 44 1.82 -3.37 7.54
CA LEU A 44 2.31 -3.93 6.30
C LEU A 44 2.01 -2.99 5.13
N THR A 45 0.84 -2.35 5.12
CA THR A 45 0.52 -1.31 4.16
C THR A 45 1.40 -0.07 4.32
N LEU A 46 1.70 0.33 5.55
CA LEU A 46 2.67 1.40 5.84
C LEU A 46 4.06 1.07 5.28
N LEU A 47 4.53 -0.17 5.48
CA LEU A 47 5.80 -0.65 4.93
C LEU A 47 5.83 -0.59 3.40
N VAL A 48 4.77 -1.04 2.74
CA VAL A 48 4.65 -0.97 1.27
C VAL A 48 4.66 0.48 0.80
N LEU A 49 3.96 1.38 1.49
CA LEU A 49 3.93 2.81 1.17
C LEU A 49 5.33 3.43 1.27
N VAL A 50 6.07 3.13 2.35
CA VAL A 50 7.45 3.59 2.56
C VAL A 50 8.37 3.05 1.46
N LEU A 51 8.26 1.75 1.14
CA LEU A 51 9.08 1.12 0.11
C LEU A 51 8.85 1.74 -1.27
N VAL A 52 7.59 1.98 -1.64
CA VAL A 52 7.24 2.66 -2.89
C VAL A 52 7.77 4.09 -2.90
N GLY A 53 7.67 4.82 -1.79
CA GLY A 53 8.23 6.17 -1.65
C GLY A 53 9.75 6.20 -1.82
N VAL A 54 10.46 5.28 -1.18
CA VAL A 54 11.92 5.12 -1.31
C VAL A 54 12.28 4.80 -2.75
N LEU A 55 11.62 3.83 -3.38
CA LEU A 55 11.90 3.43 -4.76
C LEU A 55 11.65 4.58 -5.75
N ALA A 56 10.57 5.34 -5.57
CA ALA A 56 10.26 6.52 -6.37
C ALA A 56 11.33 7.61 -6.20
N THR A 57 11.84 7.79 -4.99
CA THR A 57 12.92 8.75 -4.68
C THR A 57 14.25 8.29 -5.28
N LEU A 58 14.57 6.99 -5.20
CA LEU A 58 15.80 6.42 -5.75
C LEU A 58 15.83 6.50 -7.29
N ARG A 59 14.70 6.16 -7.94
CA ARG A 59 14.55 6.27 -9.40
C ARG A 59 14.62 7.71 -9.91
N ARG A 60 14.43 8.69 -9.04
CA ARG A 60 14.56 10.13 -9.35
C ARG A 60 15.99 10.65 -9.19
N SER A 61 16.83 9.94 -8.43
CA SER A 61 18.24 10.29 -8.21
C SER A 61 19.18 9.64 -9.22
N ARG A 62 18.69 8.69 -10.03
CA ARG A 62 19.31 8.23 -11.27
C ARG A 62 18.74 9.01 -12.45
#